data_AF-A0A7C7H5P9-F1
#
_entry.id   AF-A0A7C7H5P9-F1
#
_cell.length_a   1.000
_cell.length_b   1.000
_cell.length_c   1.000
_cell.angle_alpha   90.00
_cell.angle_beta   90.00
_cell.angle_gamma   90.00
#
_symmetry.space_group_name_H-M   'P 1'
#
loop_
_entity.id
_entity.type
_entity.pdbx_description
1 polymer ?
#
loop_
_entity_poly.entity_id
_entity_poly.type
_entity_poly.pdbx_seq_one_letter_code
_entity_poly.pdbx_strand_id
1 'polypeptide(L)' 'MDNKDPLFQYCLRLGDNSLILSHRLSQTCASAPFLEEDVALTNIALDLLGQASAFYKYAVEIEDKGRTEDDLAYHR' A
#
# COMPACT_ATOMS: atom_id res chain seq x y z
N MET A 1 20.71 6.12 18.39
CA MET A 1 19.35 6.32 17.86
C MET A 1 19.39 5.87 16.41
N ASP A 2 18.61 4.84 16.12
CA ASP A 2 18.57 4.13 14.85
C ASP A 2 18.31 5.11 13.70
N ASN A 3 19.34 5.40 12.88
CA ASN A 3 19.22 6.31 11.74
C ASN A 3 18.56 5.55 10.60
N LYS A 4 17.29 5.18 10.81
CA LYS A 4 16.41 4.64 9.77
C LYS A 4 16.33 5.73 8.71
N ASP A 5 16.88 5.46 7.53
CA ASP A 5 16.94 6.42 6.43
C ASP A 5 15.60 7.19 6.32
N PRO A 6 15.62 8.54 6.42
CA PRO A 6 14.40 9.35 6.28
C PRO A 6 13.61 9.03 5.01
N LEU A 7 14.28 8.65 3.92
CA LEU A 7 13.66 8.22 2.68
C LEU A 7 12.93 6.89 2.85
N PHE A 8 13.57 5.89 3.46
CA PHE A 8 12.93 4.60 3.79
C PHE A 8 11.65 4.81 4.59
N GLN A 9 11.72 5.58 5.68
CA GLN A 9 10.54 5.86 6.52
C GLN A 9 9.45 6.62 5.77
N TYR A 10 9.82 7.52 4.85
CA TYR A 10 8.87 8.24 4.03
C TYR A 10 8.15 7.31 3.02
N CYS A 11 8.90 6.44 2.33
CA CYS A 11 8.34 5.43 1.44
C CYS A 11 7.40 4.47 2.19
N LEU A 12 7.78 4.06 3.42
CA LEU A 12 6.90 3.24 4.25
C LEU A 12 5.58 3.92 4.55
N ARG A 13 5.59 5.19 4.97
CA ARG A 13 4.37 5.93 5.29
C ARG A 13 3.45 6.09 4.08
N LEU A 14 4.02 6.32 2.89
CA LEU A 14 3.24 6.39 1.66
C LEU A 14 2.64 5.02 1.30
N GLY A 15 3.44 3.96 1.38
CA GLY A 15 2.98 2.59 1.16
C GLY A 15 1.87 2.16 2.13
N ASP A 16 2.05 2.43 3.42
CA ASP A 16 1.08 2.11 4.48
C ASP A 16 -0.25 2.85 4.26
N ASN A 17 -0.20 4.15 3.92
CA ASN A 17 -1.40 4.92 3.60
C ASN A 17 -2.17 4.31 2.43
N SER A 18 -1.48 4.02 1.32
CA SER A 18 -2.11 3.44 0.14
C SER A 18 -2.64 2.03 0.41
N LEU A 19 -1.90 1.19 1.14
CA LEU A 19 -2.32 -0.17 1.49
C LEU A 19 -3.59 -0.15 2.35
N ILE A 20 -3.61 0.63 3.42
CA ILE A 20 -4.76 0.69 4.34
C ILE A 20 -5.98 1.26 3.63
N LEU A 21 -5.83 2.33 2.83
CA LEU A 21 -6.96 2.88 2.07
C LEU A 21 -7.48 1.89 1.03
N SER A 22 -6.60 1.20 0.30
CA SER A 22 -6.98 0.12 -0.63
C SER A 22 -7.80 -0.97 0.08
N HIS A 23 -7.33 -1.43 1.24
CA HIS A 23 -8.02 -2.43 2.03
C HIS A 23 -9.41 -1.96 2.47
N ARG A 24 -9.54 -0.70 2.93
CA ARG A 24 -10.83 -0.12 3.35
C ARG A 24 -11.81 0.02 2.20
N LEU A 25 -11.36 0.48 1.04
CA LEU A 25 -12.23 0.57 -0.14
C LEU A 25 -12.66 -0.80 -0.65
N SER A 26 -11.80 -1.81 -0.53
CA SER A 26 -12.15 -3.19 -0.90
C SER A 26 -13.27 -3.77 -0.02
N GLN A 27 -13.50 -3.24 1.19
CA GLN A 27 -14.60 -3.67 2.06
C GLN A 27 -15.97 -3.29 1.49
N THR A 28 -16.04 -2.29 0.62
CA THR A 28 -17.30 -1.87 0.01
C THR A 28 -17.63 -2.58 -1.30
N CYS A 29 -16.76 -3.48 -1.78
CA CYS A 29 -16.99 -4.26 -2.99
C CYS A 29 -18.32 -5.01 -2.91
N ALA A 30 -19.15 -4.88 -3.95
CA ALA A 30 -20.51 -5.41 -4.05
C ALA A 30 -21.52 -4.82 -3.04
N SER A 31 -21.20 -3.68 -2.41
CA SER A 31 -22.10 -2.99 -1.47
C SER A 31 -22.36 -1.52 -1.80
N ALA A 32 -21.78 -1.00 -2.89
CA ALA A 32 -22.05 0.36 -3.35
C ALA A 32 -23.50 0.50 -3.86
N PRO A 33 -24.08 1.71 -3.85
CA PRO A 33 -25.47 1.94 -4.25
C PRO A 33 -25.80 1.57 -5.71
N PHE A 34 -24.83 1.73 -6.63
CA PHE A 34 -24.94 1.29 -8.01
C PHE A 34 -23.63 0.63 -8.51
N LEU A 35 -23.72 -0.05 -9.64
CA LEU A 35 -22.63 -0.86 -10.20
C LEU A 35 -21.46 0.02 -10.66
N GLU A 36 -21.74 1.17 -11.25
CA GLU A 36 -20.75 2.11 -11.74
C GLU A 36 -19.86 2.64 -10.61
N GLU A 37 -20.44 2.99 -9.47
CA GLU A 37 -19.72 3.40 -8.27
C GLU A 37 -18.93 2.23 -7.67
N ASP A 38 -19.46 1.02 -7.67
CA ASP A 38 -18.74 -0.16 -7.16
C ASP A 38 -17.47 -0.43 -7.99
N VAL A 39 -17.60 -0.38 -9.32
CA VAL A 39 -16.47 -0.51 -10.24
C VAL A 39 -15.49 0.63 -10.07
N ALA A 40 -15.98 1.88 -9.92
CA ALA A 40 -15.11 3.04 -9.70
C ALA A 40 -14.31 2.92 -8.39
N LEU A 41 -14.97 2.55 -7.27
CA LEU A 41 -14.29 2.35 -5.98
C LEU A 41 -13.31 1.18 -6.01
N THR A 42 -13.66 0.09 -6.70
CA THR A 42 -12.76 -1.06 -6.89
C THR A 42 -11.53 -0.68 -7.71
N ASN A 43 -11.68 0.13 -8.75
CA ASN A 43 -10.54 0.64 -9.54
C ASN A 43 -9.62 1.52 -8.69
N ILE A 44 -10.18 2.42 -7.87
CA ILE A 44 -9.38 3.24 -6.95
C ILE A 44 -8.65 2.35 -5.93
N ALA A 45 -9.31 1.33 -5.38
CA ALA A 45 -8.67 0.38 -4.47
C ALA A 45 -7.51 -0.36 -5.13
N LEU A 46 -7.66 -0.76 -6.40
CA LEU A 46 -6.62 -1.43 -7.17
C LEU A 46 -5.43 -0.51 -7.46
N ASP A 47 -5.67 0.74 -7.84
CA ASP A 47 -4.61 1.72 -8.07
C ASP A 47 -3.82 2.00 -6.79
N LEU A 48 -4.51 2.15 -5.64
CA LEU A 48 -3.88 2.32 -4.33
C LEU A 48 -3.05 1.08 -3.94
N LEU A 49 -3.52 -0.14 -4.24
CA LEU A 49 -2.75 -1.35 -4.00
C LEU A 49 -1.46 -1.37 -4.85
N GLY A 50 -1.55 -0.97 -6.12
CA GLY A 50 -0.40 -0.82 -7.01
C GLY A 50 0.60 0.21 -6.48
N GLN A 51 0.13 1.35 -5.96
CA GLN A 51 0.97 2.36 -5.31
C GLN A 51 1.66 1.81 -4.07
N ALA A 52 0.94 1.08 -3.20
CA ALA A 52 1.52 0.47 -2.01
C ALA A 52 2.67 -0.48 -2.37
N SER A 53 2.44 -1.35 -3.37
CA SER A 53 3.47 -2.25 -3.90
C SER A 53 4.69 -1.49 -4.43
N ALA A 54 4.48 -0.44 -5.23
CA ALA A 54 5.59 0.37 -5.75
C ALA A 54 6.43 1.01 -4.63
N PHE A 55 5.78 1.55 -3.59
CA PHE A 55 6.49 2.15 -2.45
C PHE A 55 7.23 1.11 -1.61
N TYR A 56 6.65 -0.06 -1.36
CA TYR A 56 7.33 -1.11 -0.59
C TYR A 56 8.51 -1.73 -1.34
N LYS A 57 8.40 -1.94 -2.66
CA LYS A 57 9.55 -2.35 -3.49
C LYS A 57 10.70 -1.37 -3.34
N TYR A 58 10.42 -0.08 -3.47
CA TYR A 58 11.46 0.93 -3.33
C TYR A 58 12.01 1.00 -1.88
N ALA A 59 11.16 0.85 -0.87
CA ALA A 59 11.60 0.79 0.52
C ALA A 59 12.51 -0.43 0.80
N VAL A 60 12.23 -1.58 0.19
CA VAL A 60 13.10 -2.76 0.25
C VAL A 60 14.47 -2.48 -0.36
N GLU A 61 14.50 -1.85 -1.55
CA GLU A 61 15.75 -1.46 -2.22
C GLU A 61 16.59 -0.53 -1.35
N ILE A 62 15.97 0.41 -0.63
CA ILE A 62 16.66 1.32 0.29
C ILE A 62 17.15 0.59 1.55
N GLU A 63 16.34 -0.31 2.10
CA GLU A 63 16.68 -1.01 3.34
C GLU A 63 17.81 -2.04 3.14
N ASP A 64 17.90 -2.67 1.95
CA ASP A 64 18.93 -3.65 1.54
C ASP A 64 19.17 -4.78 2.57
N LYS A 65 18.10 -5.27 3.20
CA LYS A 65 18.13 -6.35 4.21
C LYS A 65 17.62 -7.70 3.70
N GLY A 66 17.44 -7.85 2.38
CA GLY A 66 16.91 -9.08 1.79
C GLY A 66 15.44 -9.37 2.13
N ARG A 67 14.69 -8.35 2.58
CA ARG A 67 13.23 -8.41 2.73
C ARG A 67 12.53 -8.25 1.39
N THR A 68 11.25 -8.60 1.34
CA THR A 68 10.36 -8.42 0.20
C THR A 68 9.30 -7.36 0.51
N GLU A 69 8.57 -6.91 -0.51
CA GLU A 69 7.44 -6.01 -0.31
C GLU A 69 6.35 -6.62 0.59
N ASP A 70 6.19 -7.95 0.55
CA ASP A 70 5.24 -8.68 1.39
C ASP A 70 5.69 -8.72 2.85
N ASP A 71 7.00 -8.84 3.13
CA ASP A 71 7.52 -8.73 4.50
C ASP A 71 7.20 -7.37 5.10
N LEU A 72 7.30 -6.32 4.28
CA LEU A 72 6.93 -4.97 4.66
C LEU A 72 5.40 -4.84 4.86
N ALA A 73 4.58 -5.46 4.02
CA ALA A 73 3.12 -5.36 4.10
C ALA A 73 2.49 -6.18 5.25
N TYR A 74 3.04 -7.36 5.58
CA TYR A 74 2.36 -8.35 6.44
C TYR A 74 3.12 -8.74 7.71
N HIS A 75 4.39 -8.37 7.86
CA HIS A 75 5.25 -8.86 8.95
C HIS A 75 5.93 -7.73 9.74
N ARG A 76 5.25 -6.58 9.86
CA ARG A 76 5.67 -5.43 10.68
C ARG A 76 4.71 -5.08 11.80
#